data_AF-A0AAP5H2C7-F1
#
_entry.id   AF-A0AAP5H2C7-F1
#
_cell.length_a   1.000
_cell.length_b   1.000
_cell.length_c   1.000
_cell.angle_alpha   90.00
_cell.angle_beta   90.00
_cell.angle_gamma   90.00
#
_symmetry.space_group_name_H-M   'P 1'
#
loop_
_entity.id
_entity.type
_entity.pdbx_description
1 polymer ?
#
loop_
_entity_poly.entity_id
_entity_poly.type
_entity_poly.pdbx_seq_one_letter_code
_entity_poly.pdbx_strand_id
1 'polypeptide(L)'
;MTLRFKIDNVKNGMYKIKVRSVNEEHGNVQQEWINLNMGQDLSNSEIDYLKQIAVPHMRIYQIEVNDETLEFNTELSRNEIKSIRLIYQY
;
A
#
# COMPACT_ATOMS: atom_id res chain seq x y z
N MET A 1 4.45 -12.73 6.38
CA MET A 1 3.57 -13.07 7.52
C MET A 1 2.16 -12.75 7.09
N THR A 2 1.25 -13.72 7.16
CA THR A 2 -0.16 -13.50 6.77
C THR A 2 -0.94 -12.87 7.92
N LEU A 3 -1.59 -11.74 7.67
CA LEU A 3 -2.55 -11.12 8.56
C LEU A 3 -3.96 -11.35 8.02
N ARG A 4 -4.87 -11.75 8.90
CA ARG A 4 -6.29 -11.97 8.59
C ARG A 4 -7.13 -11.00 9.40
N PHE A 5 -8.02 -10.29 8.72
CA PHE A 5 -8.91 -9.32 9.32
C PHE A 5 -10.35 -9.77 9.16
N LYS A 6 -11.13 -9.63 10.23
CA LYS A 6 -12.58 -9.82 10.27
C LYS A 6 -13.18 -8.60 10.93
N ILE A 7 -14.12 -7.95 10.25
CA ILE A 7 -14.84 -6.79 10.77
C ILE A 7 -16.31 -7.12 10.71
N ASP A 8 -16.91 -7.29 11.89
CA ASP A 8 -18.33 -7.57 12.05
C ASP A 8 -19.16 -6.28 12.05
N ASN A 9 -20.48 -6.42 11.87
CA ASN A 9 -21.44 -5.31 11.88
C ASN A 9 -21.19 -4.25 10.78
N VAL A 10 -20.70 -4.67 9.61
CA VAL A 10 -20.58 -3.81 8.42
C VAL A 10 -21.86 -3.87 7.58
N LYS A 11 -22.06 -2.90 6.68
CA LYS A 11 -23.22 -2.95 5.76
C LYS A 11 -22.98 -4.02 4.70
N ASN A 12 -24.03 -4.75 4.33
CA ASN A 12 -23.98 -5.58 3.14
C ASN A 12 -23.84 -4.72 1.88
N GLY A 13 -23.11 -5.24 0.89
CA GLY A 13 -22.83 -4.57 -0.36
C GLY A 13 -21.35 -4.58 -0.73
N MET A 14 -20.97 -3.70 -1.65
CA MET A 14 -19.64 -3.68 -2.23
C MET A 14 -18.68 -2.74 -1.51
N TYR A 15 -17.52 -3.26 -1.14
CA TYR A 15 -16.41 -2.49 -0.59
C TYR A 15 -15.24 -2.44 -1.57
N LYS A 16 -14.69 -1.24 -1.77
CA LYS A 16 -13.40 -1.01 -2.40
C LYS A 16 -12.31 -0.96 -1.35
N ILE A 17 -11.33 -1.85 -1.49
CA ILE A 17 -10.17 -1.95 -0.61
C ILE A 17 -8.98 -1.30 -1.31
N LYS A 18 -8.38 -0.30 -0.66
CA LYS A 18 -7.14 0.35 -1.12
C LYS A 18 -6.03 0.04 -0.14
N VAL A 19 -5.04 -0.73 -0.57
CA VAL A 19 -3.85 -1.06 0.21
C VAL A 19 -2.69 -0.25 -0.33
N ARG A 20 -1.97 0.44 0.56
CA ARG A 20 -0.68 1.08 0.26
C ARG A 20 0.40 0.43 1.11
N SER A 21 1.52 0.10 0.50
CA SER A 21 2.65 -0.55 1.14
C SER A 21 3.91 0.30 1.02
N VAL A 22 4.66 0.39 2.11
CA VAL A 22 6.05 0.85 2.13
C VAL A 22 6.88 -0.26 2.74
N ASN A 23 7.91 -0.72 2.05
CA ASN A 23 8.84 -1.76 2.48
C ASN A 23 10.23 -1.50 1.89
N GLU A 24 11.18 -2.42 2.08
CA GLU A 24 12.55 -2.27 1.56
C GLU A 24 12.62 -2.22 0.02
N GLU A 25 11.70 -2.87 -0.68
CA GLU A 25 11.62 -2.92 -2.15
C GLU A 25 10.76 -1.80 -2.76
N HIS A 26 9.86 -1.18 -1.99
CA HIS A 26 8.83 -0.27 -2.47
C HIS A 26 8.63 0.93 -1.54
N GLY A 27 8.72 2.14 -2.09
CA GLY A 27 8.55 3.38 -1.31
C GLY A 27 9.75 3.73 -0.43
N ASN A 28 10.90 3.09 -0.64
CA ASN A 28 12.15 3.38 0.05
C ASN A 28 13.01 4.36 -0.76
N VAL A 29 12.74 5.67 -0.59
CA VAL A 29 13.50 6.74 -1.25
C VAL A 29 15.00 6.67 -0.96
N GLN A 30 15.40 6.17 0.21
CA GLN A 30 16.81 6.09 0.60
C GLN A 30 17.53 5.04 -0.24
N GLN A 31 16.94 3.86 -0.44
CA GLN A 31 17.54 2.82 -1.27
C GLN A 31 17.65 3.29 -2.73
N GLU A 32 16.63 3.98 -3.24
CA GLU A 32 16.67 4.53 -4.59
C GLU A 32 17.72 5.64 -4.75
N TRP A 33 17.91 6.48 -3.73
CA TRP A 33 18.98 7.47 -3.72
C TRP A 33 20.38 6.82 -3.64
N ILE A 34 20.53 5.72 -2.89
CA ILE A 34 21.75 4.90 -2.89
C ILE A 34 22.01 4.34 -4.30
N ASN A 35 20.97 3.84 -4.99
CA ASN A 35 21.08 3.32 -6.35
C ASN A 35 21.51 4.40 -7.36
N LEU A 36 21.16 5.68 -7.10
CA LEU A 36 21.63 6.85 -7.85
C LEU A 36 23.02 7.35 -7.43
N ASN A 37 23.83 6.47 -6.83
CA ASN A 37 25.22 6.74 -6.43
C ASN A 37 25.36 7.84 -5.36
N MET A 38 24.33 8.04 -4.53
CA MET A 38 24.34 9.04 -3.44
C MET A 38 24.72 10.46 -3.91
N GLY A 39 24.34 10.81 -5.15
CA GLY A 39 24.68 12.10 -5.75
C GLY A 39 24.29 13.25 -4.82
N GLN A 40 25.28 14.07 -4.44
CA GLN A 40 25.06 15.27 -3.62
C GLN A 40 24.40 16.40 -4.44
N ASP A 41 24.57 16.38 -5.76
CA ASP A 41 24.04 17.37 -6.71
C ASP A 41 23.00 16.72 -7.64
N LEU A 42 21.82 16.40 -7.09
CA LEU A 42 20.71 15.89 -7.91
C LEU A 42 20.12 17.03 -8.76
N SER A 43 20.07 16.82 -10.07
CA SER A 43 19.31 17.65 -11.00
C SER A 43 17.80 17.56 -10.73
N ASN A 44 17.04 18.55 -11.20
CA ASN A 44 15.58 18.53 -11.09
C ASN A 44 14.93 17.26 -11.68
N SER A 45 15.49 16.73 -12.78
CA SER A 45 15.03 15.47 -13.38
C SER A 45 15.24 14.25 -12.47
N GLU A 46 16.36 14.19 -11.75
CA GLU A 46 16.65 13.09 -10.83
C GLU A 46 15.78 13.18 -9.56
N ILE A 47 15.51 14.40 -9.08
CA ILE A 47 14.56 14.65 -7.99
C ILE A 47 13.15 14.19 -8.39
N ASP A 48 12.70 14.52 -9.60
CA ASP A 48 11.37 14.13 -10.06
C ASP A 48 11.26 12.62 -10.31
N TYR A 49 12.33 12.00 -10.79
CA TYR A 49 12.43 10.53 -10.85
C TYR A 49 12.29 9.91 -9.46
N LEU A 50 13.04 10.39 -8.46
CA LEU A 50 12.96 9.92 -7.07
C LEU A 50 11.55 10.07 -6.49
N LYS A 51 10.87 11.19 -6.75
CA LYS A 51 9.47 11.39 -6.31
C LYS A 51 8.51 10.38 -6.92
N GLN A 52 8.74 9.94 -8.16
CA GLN A 52 7.87 8.99 -8.84
C GLN A 52 8.05 7.55 -8.34
N ILE A 53 9.26 7.18 -7.92
CA ILE A 53 9.58 5.82 -7.45
C ILE A 53 9.45 5.66 -5.93
N ALA A 54 9.55 6.75 -5.17
CA ALA A 54 9.33 6.76 -3.72
C ALA A 54 7.86 6.68 -3.31
N VAL A 55 6.94 6.49 -4.26
CA VAL A 55 5.50 6.40 -3.98
C VAL A 55 5.18 5.00 -3.41
N PRO A 56 4.40 4.91 -2.32
CA PRO A 56 3.98 3.61 -1.79
C PRO A 56 3.29 2.76 -2.87
N HIS A 57 3.66 1.48 -2.97
CA HIS A 57 2.99 0.56 -3.88
C HIS A 57 1.50 0.46 -3.52
N MET A 58 0.62 0.55 -4.52
CA MET A 58 -0.82 0.58 -4.30
C MET A 58 -1.52 -0.60 -4.97
N ARG A 59 -2.26 -1.39 -4.18
CA ARG A 59 -3.16 -2.44 -4.65
C ARG A 59 -4.61 -2.04 -4.37
N ILE A 60 -5.46 -2.19 -5.37
CA ILE A 60 -6.90 -1.91 -5.26
C ILE A 60 -7.66 -3.16 -5.66
N TYR A 61 -8.64 -3.55 -4.85
CA TYR A 61 -9.55 -4.66 -5.14
C TYR A 61 -10.90 -4.44 -4.47
N GLN A 62 -11.83 -5.36 -4.72
CA GLN A 62 -13.22 -5.27 -4.31
C GLN A 62 -13.60 -6.52 -3.50
N ILE A 63 -14.46 -6.34 -2.49
CA ILE A 63 -15.04 -7.42 -1.67
C ILE A 63 -16.54 -7.17 -1.56
N GLU A 64 -17.34 -8.20 -1.84
CA GLU A 64 -18.77 -8.22 -1.59
C GLU A 64 -19.03 -8.76 -0.18
N VAL A 65 -19.90 -8.08 0.58
CA VAL A 65 -20.31 -8.47 1.93
C VAL A 65 -21.79 -8.83 1.92
N ASN A 66 -22.12 -10.02 2.41
CA ASN A 66 -23.48 -10.57 2.37
C ASN A 66 -24.03 -10.94 3.77
N ASP A 67 -23.18 -11.00 4.79
CA ASP A 67 -23.48 -11.48 6.14
C ASP A 67 -23.02 -10.49 7.22
N GLU A 68 -23.02 -9.20 6.90
CA GLU A 68 -22.57 -8.09 7.75
C GLU A 68 -21.12 -8.26 8.25
N THR A 69 -20.33 -9.09 7.58
CA THR A 69 -18.96 -9.43 7.94
C THR A 69 -18.02 -9.18 6.77
N LEU A 70 -17.02 -8.32 6.96
CA LEU A 70 -15.97 -8.08 5.97
C LEU A 70 -14.70 -8.85 6.38
N GLU A 71 -14.33 -9.84 5.57
CA GLU A 71 -13.11 -10.64 5.76
C GLU A 71 -12.10 -10.42 4.65
N PHE A 72 -10.83 -10.22 5.01
CA PHE A 72 -9.75 -10.13 4.04
C PHE A 72 -8.39 -10.44 4.65
N ASN A 73 -7.46 -10.84 3.78
CA ASN A 73 -6.11 -11.20 4.16
C ASN A 73 -5.09 -10.29 3.47
N THR A 74 -3.95 -10.07 4.12
CA THR A 74 -2.80 -9.38 3.52
C THR A 74 -1.50 -10.03 3.97
N GLU A 75 -0.51 -10.07 3.08
CA GLU A 75 0.84 -10.54 3.40
C GLU A 75 1.72 -9.40 3.84
N LEU A 76 2.26 -9.43 5.05
CA LEU A 76 3.21 -8.45 5.54
C LEU A 76 4.65 -8.97 5.39
N SER A 77 5.47 -8.22 4.67
CA SER A 77 6.92 -8.45 4.53
C SER A 77 7.67 -7.92 5.75
N ARG A 78 8.96 -8.26 5.88
CA ARG A 78 9.81 -7.70 6.94
C ARG A 78 9.87 -6.18 6.80
N ASN A 79 9.79 -5.47 7.93
CA ASN A 79 9.83 -4.00 8.01
C ASN A 79 8.79 -3.29 7.12
N GLU A 80 7.71 -3.97 6.72
CA GLU A 80 6.68 -3.38 5.87
C GLU A 80 5.62 -2.65 6.70
N ILE A 81 5.24 -1.46 6.25
CA ILE A 81 4.11 -0.69 6.75
C ILE A 81 3.02 -0.70 5.69
N LYS A 82 1.82 -1.14 6.07
CA LYS A 82 0.64 -1.11 5.19
C LYS A 82 -0.46 -0.19 5.72
N SER A 83 -0.96 0.68 4.86
CA SER A 83 -2.21 1.42 5.06
C SER A 83 -3.32 0.76 4.26
N ILE A 84 -4.36 0.29 4.94
CA ILE A 84 -5.53 -0.36 4.32
C ILE A 84 -6.75 0.53 4.54
N ARG A 85 -7.39 0.96 3.45
CA ARG A 85 -8.60 1.77 3.48
C ARG A 85 -9.76 1.00 2.87
N LEU A 86 -10.83 0.86 3.63
CA LEU A 86 -12.09 0.22 3.26
C LEU A 86 -13.09 1.32 2.87
N ILE A 87 -13.72 1.22 1.70
CA ILE A 87 -14.64 2.24 1.18
C ILE A 87 -15.91 1.53 0.69
N TYR A 88 -17.02 1.72 1.40
CA TYR A 88 -18.33 1.24 0.94
C TYR A 88 -18.75 1.96 -0.35
N GLN A 89 -19.33 1.23 -1.30
CA GLN A 89 -19.72 1.76 -2.60
C GLN A 89 -21.24 1.82 -2.77
N TYR A 90 -21.93 0.68 -2.60
CA TYR A 90 -23.38 0.53 -2.75
C TYR A 90 -23.82 -0.85 -2.25
#